data_AF-A0A0L0LCC0-F1
#
_entry.id   AF-A0A0L0LCC0-F1
#
_cell.length_a   1.000
_cell.length_b   1.000
_cell.length_c   1.000
_cell.angle_alpha   90.00
_cell.angle_beta   90.00
_cell.angle_gamma   90.00
#
_symmetry.space_group_name_H-M   'P 1'
#
loop_
_entity.id
_entity.type
_entity.pdbx_description
1 polymer ?
#
loop_
_entity_poly.entity_id
_entity_poly.type
_entity_poly.pdbx_seq_one_letter_code
_entity_poly.pdbx_strand_id
1 'polypeptide(L)' 'MTTKKQTGDTNLKDSLKKLSEIVSWFESQSELDVEKGLEYVKEGAQLIKSSKERLSEIENEFKEIKKTI' A
#
# COMPACT_ATOMS: atom_id res chain seq x y z
N MET A 1 27.41 14.47 7.08
CA MET A 1 26.13 14.90 6.49
C MET A 1 25.08 13.87 6.85
N THR A 2 24.13 14.25 7.70
CA THR A 2 23.14 13.39 8.34
C THR A 2 22.01 13.04 7.38
N THR A 3 21.99 11.82 6.84
CA THR A 3 20.81 11.23 6.20
C THR A 3 19.85 10.78 7.30
N LYS A 4 18.80 11.57 7.54
CA LYS A 4 17.66 11.17 8.37
C LYS A 4 17.03 9.92 7.75
N LYS A 5 17.18 8.80 8.44
CA LYS A 5 16.40 7.57 8.28
C LYS A 5 14.92 7.94 8.48
N GLN A 6 14.18 8.10 7.39
CA GLN A 6 12.72 8.20 7.44
C GLN A 6 12.18 6.82 7.80
N THR A 7 12.00 6.63 9.10
CA THR A 7 11.34 5.49 9.70
C THR A 7 9.83 5.66 9.59
N GLY A 8 9.16 4.71 8.93
CA GLY A 8 7.84 4.26 9.39
C GLY A 8 6.59 4.83 8.74
N ASP A 9 6.62 5.25 7.47
CA ASP A 9 5.39 5.51 6.72
C ASP A 9 5.46 4.75 5.41
N THR A 10 4.76 3.62 5.32
CA THR A 10 4.48 3.00 4.02
C THR A 10 3.56 3.98 3.29
N ASN A 11 4.14 4.97 2.63
CA ASN A 11 3.37 6.03 1.98
C ASN A 11 2.45 5.37 0.96
N LEU A 12 1.20 5.85 0.83
CA LEU A 12 0.20 5.32 -0.08
C LEU A 12 0.75 5.07 -1.50
N LYS A 13 1.66 5.93 -1.97
CA LYS A 13 2.36 5.77 -3.24
C LYS A 13 3.15 4.47 -3.34
N ASP A 14 3.89 4.10 -2.31
CA ASP A 14 4.70 2.89 -2.27
C ASP A 14 3.81 1.65 -2.18
N SER A 15 2.70 1.72 -1.43
CA SER A 15 1.70 0.65 -1.38
C SER A 15 1.08 0.40 -2.76
N LEU A 16 0.71 1.47 -3.47
CA LEU A 16 0.19 1.37 -4.84
C LEU A 16 1.23 0.83 -5.82
N LYS A 17 2.49 1.24 -5.68
CA LYS A 17 3.59 0.71 -6.50
C LYS A 17 3.75 -0.80 -6.29
N LYS A 18 3.81 -1.26 -5.03
CA LYS A 18 3.89 -2.69 -4.72
C LYS A 18 2.70 -3.49 -5.21
N LEU A 19 1.48 -2.95 -5.09
CA LEU A 19 0.29 -3.58 -5.66
C LEU A 19 0.41 -3.74 -7.18
N SER A 20 0.93 -2.74 -7.88
CA SER A 20 1.21 -2.84 -9.31
C SER A 20 2.26 -3.91 -9.62
N GLU A 21 3.33 -4.00 -8.83
CA GLU A 21 4.38 -5.02 -8.99
C GLU A 21 3.82 -6.44 -8.79
N ILE A 22 2.94 -6.63 -7.81
CA ILE A 22 2.22 -7.89 -7.58
C ILE A 22 1.38 -8.27 -8.81
N VAL A 23 0.59 -7.33 -9.34
CA VAL A 23 -0.22 -7.58 -10.54
C VAL A 23 0.66 -7.94 -11.73
N SER A 24 1.71 -7.17 -11.98
CA SER A 24 2.67 -7.46 -13.06
C SER A 24 3.35 -8.82 -12.89
N TRP A 25 3.63 -9.24 -11.66
CA TRP A 25 4.16 -10.58 -11.41
C TRP A 25 3.16 -11.65 -11.88
N PHE A 26 1.88 -11.56 -11.47
CA PHE A 26 0.84 -12.50 -11.91
C PHE A 26 0.68 -12.54 -13.42
N GLU A 27 0.66 -11.39 -14.09
CA GLU A 27 0.51 -11.30 -15.55
C GLU A 27 1.72 -11.85 -16.32
N SER A 28 2.91 -11.82 -15.72
CA SER A 28 4.13 -12.33 -16.35
C SER A 28 4.28 -13.86 -16.26
N GLN A 29 3.45 -14.55 -15.47
CA GLN A 29 3.56 -16.00 -15.31
C GLN A 29 2.88 -16.75 -16.46
N SER A 30 3.66 -17.55 -17.21
CA SER A 30 3.11 -18.49 -18.20
C SER A 30 2.53 -19.76 -17.56
N GLU A 31 3.10 -20.17 -16.44
CA GLU A 31 2.59 -21.22 -15.56
C GLU A 31 2.64 -20.68 -14.13
N LEU A 32 1.53 -20.77 -13.41
CA LEU A 32 1.37 -20.10 -12.13
C LEU A 32 1.94 -20.96 -11.00
N ASP A 33 2.95 -20.44 -10.30
CA ASP A 33 3.33 -20.95 -8.98
C ASP A 33 2.26 -20.58 -7.94
N VAL A 34 1.49 -21.58 -7.52
CA VAL A 34 0.36 -21.41 -6.60
C VAL A 34 0.81 -20.99 -5.19
N GLU A 35 1.95 -21.50 -4.70
CA GLU A 35 2.45 -21.19 -3.36
C GLU A 35 2.84 -19.72 -3.30
N LYS A 36 3.67 -19.29 -4.26
CA LYS A 36 4.08 -17.88 -4.39
C LYS A 36 2.92 -16.95 -4.70
N GLY A 37 1.95 -17.41 -5.50
CA GLY A 37 0.71 -16.69 -5.75
C GLY A 37 -0.07 -16.42 -4.46
N LEU A 38 -0.20 -17.41 -3.58
CA LEU A 38 -0.87 -17.23 -2.29
C LEU A 38 -0.15 -16.23 -1.38
N GLU A 39 1.19 -16.18 -1.41
CA GLU A 39 1.96 -15.18 -0.67
C GLU A 39 1.65 -13.76 -1.16
N TYR A 40 1.67 -13.53 -2.48
CA TYR A 40 1.37 -12.22 -3.05
C TYR A 40 -0.08 -11.78 -2.86
N VAL A 41 -1.04 -12.72 -2.86
CA VAL A 41 -2.43 -12.39 -2.51
C VAL A 41 -2.53 -11.90 -1.06
N LYS A 42 -1.84 -12.56 -0.12
CA LYS A 42 -1.82 -12.13 1.28
C LYS A 42 -1.15 -10.76 1.43
N GLU A 43 -0.03 -10.54 0.76
CA GLU A 43 0.66 -9.24 0.77
C GLU A 43 -0.23 -8.14 0.18
N GLY A 44 -0.84 -8.38 -0.97
CA GLY A 44 -1.76 -7.45 -1.61
C GLY A 44 -2.95 -7.10 -0.71
N ALA A 45 -3.52 -8.08 -0.01
CA ALA A 45 -4.60 -7.83 0.95
C ALA A 45 -4.17 -6.91 2.11
N GLN A 46 -2.96 -7.10 2.65
CA GLN A 46 -2.41 -6.23 3.69
C GLN A 46 -2.13 -4.80 3.18
N LEU A 47 -1.58 -4.68 1.97
CA LEU A 47 -1.33 -3.38 1.33
C LEU A 47 -2.64 -2.61 1.09
N ILE A 48 -3.69 -3.28 0.64
CA ILE A 48 -5.01 -2.66 0.44
C ILE A 48 -5.60 -2.21 1.78
N LYS A 49 -5.51 -3.06 2.81
CA LYS A 49 -6.05 -2.75 4.13
C LYS A 49 -5.40 -1.49 4.72
N SER A 50 -4.08 -1.46 4.78
CA SER A 50 -3.32 -0.31 5.28
C SER A 50 -3.56 0.96 4.46
N SER A 51 -3.67 0.83 3.13
CA SER A 51 -3.99 1.97 2.24
C SER A 51 -5.37 2.56 2.53
N LYS A 52 -6.37 1.71 2.79
CA LYS A 52 -7.72 2.16 3.17
C LYS A 52 -7.72 2.89 4.51
N GLU A 53 -7.04 2.34 5.51
CA GLU A 53 -6.90 2.97 6.82
C GLU A 53 -6.28 4.36 6.70
N ARG A 54 -5.19 4.50 5.93
CA ARG A 54 -4.55 5.81 5.70
C ARG A 54 -5.46 6.80 4.99
N LEU A 55 -6.23 6.35 4.00
CA LEU A 55 -7.21 7.21 3.32
C LEU A 55 -8.30 7.69 4.26
N SER A 56 -8.79 6.84 5.15
CA SER A 56 -9.78 7.23 6.17
C SER A 56 -9.22 8.23 7.18
N GLU A 57 -7.96 8.09 7.58
CA GLU A 57 -7.29 9.09 8.41
C GLU A 57 -7.25 10.45 7.72
N ILE A 58 -6.78 10.48 6.46
CA ILE A 58 -6.71 11.72 5.66
C ILE A 58 -8.11 12.35 5.53
N GLU A 59 -9.14 11.57 5.24
CA GLU A 59 -10.53 12.06 5.17
C GLU A 59 -10.98 12.72 6.48
N ASN A 60 -10.62 12.12 7.62
CA ASN A 60 -10.94 12.67 8.93
C ASN A 60 -10.17 13.97 9.21
N GLU A 61 -8.87 14.03 8.86
CA GLU A 61 -8.07 15.26 8.94
C GLU A 61 -8.73 16.41 8.15
N PHE A 62 -9.20 16.14 6.93
CA PHE A 62 -9.95 17.13 6.13
C PHE A 62 -11.26 17.58 6.79
N LYS A 63 -12.01 16.66 7.40
CA LYS A 63 -13.27 16.99 8.10
C LYS A 63 -13.02 17.89 9.30
N GLU A 64 -11.97 17.65 10.07
CA GLU A 64 -11.63 18.48 11.23
C GLU A 64 -11.22 19.89 10.79
N ILE A 65 -10.38 20.02 9.75
CA ILE A 65 -10.01 21.32 9.20
C ILE A 65 -11.25 22.10 8.77
N LYS A 66 -12.20 21.45 8.09
CA LYS A 66 -13.46 22.09 7.66
C LYS A 66 -14.32 22.60 8.83
N LYS A 67 -14.21 22.03 10.04
CA LYS A 67 -14.94 22.54 11.22
C LYS A 67 -14.31 23.81 11.79
N THR A 68 -13.04 24.05 11.49
CA THR A 68 -12.26 25.18 12.03
C THR A 68 -12.20 26.40 11.11
N ILE A 69 -12.77 26.30 9.91
CA ILE A 69 -12.85 27.36 8.89
C ILE A 69 -14.33 27.66 8.62
#